data_AF-A0A8S1CLG6-F1
#
_entry.id   AF-A0A8S1CLG6-F1
#
_cell.length_a   1.000
_cell.length_b   1.000
_cell.length_c   1.000
_cell.angle_alpha   90.00
_cell.angle_beta   90.00
_cell.angle_gamma   90.00
#
_symmetry.space_group_name_H-M   'P 1'
#
loop_
_entity.id
_entity.type
_entity.pdbx_description
1 polymer ?
#
loop_
_entity_poly.entity_id
_entity_poly.type
_entity_poly.pdbx_seq_one_letter_code
_entity_poly.pdbx_strand_id
1 'polypeptide(L)'
;MKAALVSTKLHHLYRNLIWRSFSTKFAMANSKFEYVRNFETDDRCLPNTWIVVRVDGRGFHKFSEKHEFAKPNDKRSLDLMGKAAGRVMTEFKEICLAYGQSDEFSFVFKRDMDLHKRRASKLMTSVASIFTSAFVFHWPQFFDIPLKYPPSFDGRVVLYPSTQNLRDYLSWRQADCHINNLYNTAFWTLVLKGNLTNAEAEKRLCGTFANDKNEILFSEFGINYNNEPQLFRKGTVLVRDKKKKSEEELEGRLTKDILALNEDIIGDAFWNNHKILD
;
A
#
# COMPACT_ATOMS: atom_id res chain seq x y z
N MET A 1 38.65 -50.33 85.47
CA MET A 1 39.45 -49.22 84.92
C MET A 1 38.74 -48.72 83.67
N LYS A 2 37.99 -47.60 83.72
CA LYS A 2 38.36 -46.26 83.19
C LYS A 2 39.01 -46.38 81.79
N ALA A 3 38.57 -45.76 80.70
CA ALA A 3 37.66 -44.62 80.45
C ALA A 3 37.17 -44.70 78.97
N ALA A 4 35.88 -44.45 78.70
CA ALA A 4 35.32 -43.22 78.13
C ALA A 4 35.23 -43.16 76.58
N LEU A 5 33.99 -42.92 76.14
CA LEU A 5 33.49 -42.54 74.82
C LEU A 5 34.36 -41.48 74.11
N VAL A 6 34.30 -41.44 72.76
CA VAL A 6 33.72 -40.30 71.99
C VAL A 6 33.98 -40.45 70.47
N SER A 7 32.91 -40.21 69.70
CA SER A 7 32.87 -39.70 68.32
C SER A 7 33.11 -40.64 67.13
N THR A 8 32.03 -41.32 66.76
CA THR A 8 31.57 -41.43 65.36
C THR A 8 31.55 -40.05 64.66
N LYS A 9 32.43 -39.83 63.68
CA LYS A 9 32.27 -39.00 62.46
C LYS A 9 33.64 -38.59 61.92
N LEU A 10 34.36 -39.50 61.26
CA LEU A 10 35.56 -39.10 60.50
C LEU A 10 35.85 -40.04 59.32
N HIS A 11 34.81 -40.36 58.54
CA HIS A 11 34.95 -41.11 57.28
C HIS A 11 34.19 -40.47 56.10
N HIS A 12 33.81 -39.19 56.22
CA HIS A 12 32.98 -38.53 55.20
C HIS A 12 33.45 -37.13 54.75
N LEU A 13 34.71 -36.74 55.00
CA LEU A 13 35.16 -35.36 54.76
C LEU A 13 36.46 -35.18 53.95
N TYR A 14 37.00 -36.22 53.32
CA TYR A 14 38.20 -36.08 52.47
C TYR A 14 38.06 -36.76 51.10
N ARG A 15 36.92 -36.55 50.43
CA ARG A 15 36.73 -36.95 49.02
C ARG A 15 36.00 -35.92 48.16
N ASN A 16 36.00 -34.65 48.60
CA ASN A 16 35.40 -33.51 47.88
C ASN A 16 36.43 -32.40 47.63
N LEU A 17 37.66 -32.76 47.27
CA LEU A 17 38.60 -31.79 46.71
C LEU A 17 38.97 -32.21 45.28
N ILE A 18 38.56 -31.33 44.36
CA ILE A 18 39.10 -31.15 43.01
C ILE A 18 38.65 -32.21 41.99
N TRP A 19 37.35 -32.21 41.72
CA TRP A 19 36.89 -32.20 40.32
C TRP A 19 36.25 -30.84 40.07
N ARG A 20 37.10 -29.80 39.91
CA ARG A 20 36.69 -28.62 39.16
C ARG A 20 36.50 -29.09 37.72
N SER A 21 35.29 -29.54 37.43
CA SER A 21 34.82 -29.61 36.06
C SER A 21 34.95 -28.19 35.50
N PHE A 22 36.01 -27.97 34.72
CA PHE A 22 36.01 -26.91 33.73
C PHE A 22 34.96 -27.32 32.70
N SER A 23 33.69 -27.12 33.06
CA SER A 23 32.66 -26.90 32.07
C SER A 23 33.02 -25.56 31.45
N THR A 24 33.85 -25.60 30.42
CA THR A 24 33.87 -24.57 29.41
C THR A 24 32.45 -24.51 28.89
N LYS A 25 31.63 -23.63 29.49
CA LYS A 25 30.44 -23.11 28.83
C LYS A 25 30.97 -22.50 27.55
N PHE A 26 30.98 -23.28 26.48
CA PHE A 26 31.04 -22.76 25.13
C PHE A 26 29.82 -21.84 25.03
N ALA A 27 30.00 -20.56 25.35
CA ALA A 27 29.03 -19.54 25.03
C ALA A 27 28.85 -19.66 23.51
N MET A 28 27.69 -20.14 23.09
CA MET A 28 27.36 -20.31 21.68
C MET A 28 27.75 -19.03 20.97
N ALA A 29 28.50 -19.09 19.86
CA ALA A 29 29.11 -17.91 19.26
C ALA A 29 28.11 -16.75 19.05
N ASN A 30 26.83 -17.07 18.80
CA ASN A 30 25.75 -16.11 18.65
C ASN A 30 25.31 -15.42 19.96
N SER A 31 25.42 -16.08 21.12
CA SER A 31 25.00 -15.50 22.41
C SER A 31 25.84 -14.29 22.83
N LYS A 32 27.08 -14.17 22.30
CA LYS A 32 27.92 -12.97 22.48
C LYS A 32 27.32 -11.73 21.80
N PHE A 33 26.58 -11.92 20.71
CA PHE A 33 26.06 -10.83 19.88
C PHE A 33 24.54 -10.66 20.01
N GLU A 34 23.83 -11.57 20.66
CA GLU A 34 22.37 -11.56 20.75
C GLU A 34 21.78 -10.26 21.35
N TYR A 35 22.54 -9.56 22.21
CA TYR A 35 22.11 -8.29 22.80
C TYR A 35 21.72 -7.23 21.75
N VAL A 36 22.25 -7.31 20.52
CA VAL A 36 21.91 -6.35 19.44
C VAL A 36 20.43 -6.43 19.04
N ARG A 37 19.75 -7.56 19.29
CA ARG A 37 18.30 -7.69 19.05
C ARG A 37 17.47 -6.75 19.93
N ASN A 38 17.99 -6.35 21.10
CA ASN A 38 17.30 -5.44 22.01
C ASN A 38 17.22 -4.00 21.48
N PHE A 39 17.94 -3.67 20.39
CA PHE A 39 17.84 -2.38 19.71
C PHE A 39 16.68 -2.34 18.69
N GLU A 40 16.02 -3.47 18.42
CA GLU A 40 14.81 -3.47 17.59
C GLU A 40 13.66 -2.80 18.35
N THR A 41 13.05 -1.79 17.72
CA THR A 41 11.88 -1.09 18.29
C THR A 41 10.59 -1.87 18.00
N ASP A 42 9.73 -2.02 19.01
CA ASP A 42 8.39 -2.56 18.81
C ASP A 42 7.49 -1.51 18.15
N ASP A 43 6.96 -1.85 16.98
CA ASP A 43 6.26 -0.93 16.08
C ASP A 43 4.81 -1.39 15.81
N ARG A 44 4.17 -1.95 16.84
CA ARG A 44 2.80 -2.46 16.74
C ARG A 44 1.80 -1.32 16.62
N CYS A 45 0.92 -1.45 15.65
CA CYS A 45 -0.22 -0.56 15.46
C CYS A 45 -1.24 -0.74 16.59
N LEU A 46 -1.85 0.37 17.02
CA LEU A 46 -2.88 0.39 18.06
C LEU A 46 -4.01 -0.62 17.75
N PRO A 47 -4.41 -1.49 18.70
CA PRO A 47 -5.55 -2.39 18.51
C PRO A 47 -6.84 -1.64 18.19
N ASN A 48 -7.79 -2.32 17.53
CA ASN A 48 -9.10 -1.77 17.16
C ASN A 48 -9.06 -0.48 16.32
N THR A 49 -7.96 -0.22 15.61
CA THR A 49 -7.85 0.87 14.64
C THR A 49 -7.72 0.31 13.23
N TRP A 50 -8.31 1.01 12.26
CA TRP A 50 -8.07 0.76 10.84
C TRP A 50 -6.61 1.05 10.53
N ILE A 51 -5.98 0.18 9.76
CA ILE A 51 -4.60 0.37 9.31
C ILE A 51 -4.63 0.60 7.82
N VAL A 52 -4.15 1.75 7.38
CA VAL A 52 -3.96 2.06 5.96
C VAL A 52 -2.49 1.97 5.64
N VAL A 53 -2.14 1.12 4.69
CA VAL A 53 -0.81 1.12 4.06
C VAL A 53 -0.95 1.81 2.71
N ARG A 54 -0.33 2.97 2.54
CA ARG A 54 -0.28 3.66 1.24
C ARG A 54 1.09 3.44 0.60
N VAL A 55 1.09 3.07 -0.67
CA VAL A 55 2.27 3.00 -1.53
C VAL A 55 2.21 4.09 -2.59
N ASP A 56 3.37 4.64 -2.96
CA ASP A 56 3.51 5.75 -3.91
C ASP A 56 4.75 5.56 -4.79
N GLY A 57 4.62 5.82 -6.09
CA GLY A 57 5.68 5.65 -7.07
C GLY A 57 6.84 6.62 -6.87
N ARG A 58 8.02 6.11 -6.51
CA ARG A 58 9.19 6.97 -6.28
C ARG A 58 9.72 7.55 -7.60
N GLY A 59 9.57 8.86 -7.77
CA GLY A 59 10.05 9.57 -8.95
C GLY A 59 9.28 9.18 -10.22
N PHE A 60 8.00 8.88 -10.08
CA PHE A 60 7.19 8.32 -11.17
C PHE A 60 6.98 9.28 -12.34
N HIS A 61 7.16 10.59 -12.14
CA HIS A 61 7.20 11.56 -13.24
C HIS A 61 8.28 11.18 -14.28
N LYS A 62 9.52 10.98 -13.83
CA LYS A 62 10.65 10.54 -14.68
C LYS A 62 10.41 9.14 -15.24
N PHE A 63 9.78 8.26 -14.46
CA PHE A 63 9.42 6.92 -14.90
C PHE A 63 8.43 6.96 -16.07
N SER A 64 7.37 7.76 -15.95
CA SER A 64 6.34 7.92 -16.97
C SER A 64 6.89 8.52 -18.27
N GLU A 65 7.81 9.48 -18.16
CA GLU A 65 8.47 10.08 -19.32
C GLU A 65 9.38 9.06 -20.02
N LYS A 66 10.24 8.36 -19.25
CA LYS A 66 11.13 7.35 -19.81
C LYS A 66 10.39 6.19 -20.43
N HIS A 67 9.21 5.82 -19.93
CA HIS A 67 8.40 4.73 -20.47
C HIS A 67 7.27 5.22 -21.40
N GLU A 68 7.33 6.48 -21.85
CA GLU A 68 6.47 7.02 -22.91
C GLU A 68 4.97 6.85 -22.58
N PHE A 69 4.61 7.20 -21.34
CA PHE A 69 3.23 7.14 -20.91
C PHE A 69 2.39 8.19 -21.62
N ALA A 70 1.19 7.80 -22.04
CA ALA A 70 0.20 8.72 -22.56
C ALA A 70 -0.14 9.80 -21.54
N LYS A 71 -0.40 11.02 -22.05
CA LYS A 71 -0.79 12.18 -21.25
C LYS A 71 -2.19 12.64 -21.67
N PRO A 72 -3.06 13.07 -20.72
CA PRO A 72 -2.80 13.21 -19.28
C PRO A 72 -2.74 11.89 -18.51
N ASN A 73 -3.37 10.83 -19.03
CA ASN A 73 -3.49 9.53 -18.37
C ASN A 73 -3.07 8.40 -19.29
N ASP A 74 -2.36 7.41 -18.74
CA ASP A 74 -2.04 6.17 -19.44
C ASP A 74 -2.83 5.00 -18.83
N LYS A 75 -3.83 4.52 -19.58
CA LYS A 75 -4.68 3.42 -19.14
C LYS A 75 -3.87 2.15 -18.84
N ARG A 76 -2.80 1.86 -19.59
CA ARG A 76 -1.96 0.67 -19.40
C ARG A 76 -1.31 0.70 -18.02
N SER A 77 -0.80 1.86 -17.62
CA SER A 77 -0.21 2.06 -16.29
C SER A 77 -1.25 1.89 -15.18
N LEU A 78 -2.43 2.51 -15.33
CA LEU A 78 -3.48 2.45 -14.32
C LEU A 78 -4.03 1.02 -14.16
N ASP A 79 -4.23 0.30 -15.26
CA ASP A 79 -4.65 -1.10 -15.23
C ASP A 79 -3.56 -1.99 -14.60
N LEU A 80 -2.27 -1.76 -14.91
CA LEU A 80 -1.15 -2.47 -14.29
C LEU A 80 -1.08 -2.22 -12.78
N MET A 81 -1.24 -0.98 -12.34
CA MET A 81 -1.32 -0.61 -10.91
C MET A 81 -2.50 -1.32 -10.24
N GLY A 82 -3.67 -1.35 -10.89
CA GLY A 82 -4.83 -2.12 -10.46
C GLY A 82 -4.53 -3.60 -10.32
N LYS A 83 -3.86 -4.21 -11.30
CA LYS A 83 -3.45 -5.63 -11.27
C LYS A 83 -2.50 -5.92 -10.12
N ALA A 84 -1.50 -5.06 -9.89
CA ALA A 84 -0.57 -5.18 -8.77
C ALA A 84 -1.29 -5.06 -7.41
N ALA A 85 -2.21 -4.11 -7.26
CA ALA A 85 -3.03 -3.98 -6.06
C ALA A 85 -3.95 -5.20 -5.83
N GLY A 86 -4.55 -5.73 -6.90
CA GLY A 86 -5.32 -6.96 -6.86
C GLY A 86 -4.49 -8.16 -6.36
N ARG A 87 -3.20 -8.23 -6.74
CA ARG A 87 -2.30 -9.27 -6.23
C ARG A 87 -2.05 -9.12 -4.72
N VAL A 88 -1.81 -7.90 -4.24
CA VAL A 88 -1.64 -7.60 -2.81
C VAL A 88 -2.88 -8.02 -2.01
N MET A 89 -4.08 -7.65 -2.48
CA MET A 89 -5.34 -8.06 -1.86
C MET A 89 -5.61 -9.57 -1.96
N THR A 90 -5.05 -10.25 -2.95
CA THR A 90 -5.16 -11.71 -3.03
C THR A 90 -4.34 -12.37 -1.94
N GLU A 91 -3.13 -11.85 -1.67
CA GLU A 91 -2.22 -12.32 -0.63
C GLU A 91 -2.76 -12.04 0.78
N PHE A 92 -3.20 -10.81 1.05
CA PHE A 92 -3.67 -10.40 2.39
C PHE A 92 -5.19 -10.35 2.44
N LYS A 93 -5.82 -11.39 3.01
CA LYS A 93 -7.29 -11.49 3.12
C LYS A 93 -7.89 -10.45 4.08
N GLU A 94 -7.07 -9.91 4.97
CA GLU A 94 -7.37 -8.88 5.96
C GLU A 94 -7.59 -7.50 5.33
N ILE A 95 -7.16 -7.29 4.08
CA ILE A 95 -7.46 -6.07 3.33
C ILE A 95 -8.92 -6.12 2.87
N CYS A 96 -9.75 -5.17 3.29
CA CYS A 96 -11.17 -5.11 2.92
C CYS A 96 -11.43 -4.21 1.69
N LEU A 97 -10.61 -3.18 1.49
CA LEU A 97 -10.71 -2.22 0.41
C LEU A 97 -9.31 -1.77 0.00
N ALA A 98 -9.11 -1.51 -1.28
CA ALA A 98 -7.98 -0.73 -1.74
C ALA A 98 -8.44 0.37 -2.70
N TYR A 99 -7.76 1.51 -2.70
CA TYR A 99 -8.07 2.63 -3.60
C TYR A 99 -6.78 3.15 -4.24
N GLY A 100 -6.78 3.35 -5.56
CA GLY A 100 -5.63 3.83 -6.30
C GLY A 100 -5.98 4.92 -7.31
N GLN A 101 -5.04 5.85 -7.47
CA GLN A 101 -5.08 6.95 -8.42
C GLN A 101 -3.65 7.32 -8.82
N SER A 102 -3.43 7.74 -10.07
CA SER A 102 -2.09 8.03 -10.59
C SER A 102 -1.11 6.88 -10.30
N ASP A 103 -0.09 7.15 -9.49
CA ASP A 103 1.01 6.30 -9.08
C ASP A 103 0.94 5.88 -7.60
N GLU A 104 -0.19 6.15 -6.92
CA GLU A 104 -0.44 5.73 -5.53
C GLU A 104 -1.54 4.66 -5.40
N PHE A 105 -1.42 3.82 -4.36
CA PHE A 105 -2.45 2.87 -3.93
C PHE A 105 -2.51 2.78 -2.40
N SER A 106 -3.71 2.83 -1.85
CA SER A 106 -3.98 2.72 -0.41
C SER A 106 -4.70 1.41 -0.10
N PHE A 107 -4.17 0.64 0.84
CA PHE A 107 -4.71 -0.65 1.27
C PHE A 107 -5.27 -0.55 2.68
N VAL A 108 -6.55 -0.85 2.85
CA VAL A 108 -7.26 -0.75 4.14
C VAL A 108 -7.34 -2.14 4.78
N PHE A 109 -6.60 -2.33 5.86
CA PHE A 109 -6.66 -3.53 6.70
C PHE A 109 -7.76 -3.37 7.76
N LYS A 110 -8.51 -4.45 8.00
CA LYS A 110 -9.55 -4.50 9.03
C LYS A 110 -9.00 -4.17 10.42
N ARG A 111 -9.80 -3.47 11.21
CA ARG A 111 -9.39 -2.98 12.53
C ARG A 111 -9.07 -4.07 13.56
N ASP A 112 -9.69 -5.24 13.41
CA ASP A 112 -9.59 -6.41 14.29
C ASP A 112 -8.53 -7.44 13.84
N MET A 113 -7.80 -7.16 12.76
CA MET A 113 -6.78 -8.09 12.26
C MET A 113 -5.58 -8.22 13.22
N ASP A 114 -4.95 -9.40 13.24
CA ASP A 114 -3.73 -9.67 14.02
C ASP A 114 -2.54 -10.15 13.15
N LEU A 115 -2.63 -9.93 11.83
CA LEU A 115 -1.57 -10.28 10.88
C LEU A 115 -0.24 -9.65 11.31
N HIS A 116 0.80 -10.48 11.38
CA HIS A 116 2.15 -10.09 11.83
C HIS A 116 2.18 -9.37 13.19
N LYS A 117 1.25 -9.69 14.09
CA LYS A 117 1.08 -9.00 15.39
C LYS A 117 0.90 -7.49 15.22
N ARG A 118 0.31 -7.07 14.09
CA ARG A 118 0.07 -5.67 13.71
C ARG A 118 1.34 -4.81 13.62
N ARG A 119 2.51 -5.39 13.35
CA ARG A 119 3.77 -4.64 13.19
C ARG A 119 3.75 -3.79 11.92
N ALA A 120 3.84 -2.47 12.05
CA ALA A 120 3.78 -1.53 10.93
C ALA A 120 4.83 -1.82 9.85
N SER A 121 6.08 -2.06 10.25
CA SER A 121 7.19 -2.41 9.36
C SER A 121 6.92 -3.66 8.53
N LYS A 122 6.31 -4.69 9.13
CA LYS A 122 5.98 -5.94 8.42
C LYS A 122 4.87 -5.72 7.41
N LEU A 123 3.81 -4.99 7.78
CA LEU A 123 2.72 -4.67 6.86
C LEU A 123 3.21 -3.81 5.69
N MET A 124 3.94 -2.73 5.98
CA MET A 124 4.47 -1.80 4.98
C MET A 124 5.40 -2.48 3.99
N THR A 125 6.42 -3.18 4.49
CA THR A 125 7.42 -3.82 3.63
C THR A 125 6.82 -4.94 2.80
N SER A 126 5.90 -5.73 3.37
CA SER A 126 5.26 -6.82 2.63
C SER A 126 4.33 -6.29 1.54
N VAL A 127 3.50 -5.28 1.84
CA VAL A 127 2.65 -4.62 0.83
C VAL A 127 3.50 -3.99 -0.28
N ALA A 128 4.50 -3.17 0.05
CA ALA A 128 5.33 -2.49 -0.95
C ALA A 128 6.13 -3.48 -1.83
N SER A 129 6.67 -4.55 -1.24
CA SER A 129 7.43 -5.58 -1.97
C SER A 129 6.54 -6.41 -2.91
N ILE A 130 5.36 -6.84 -2.44
CA ILE A 130 4.40 -7.57 -3.28
C ILE A 130 3.88 -6.67 -4.39
N PHE A 131 3.56 -5.40 -4.09
CA PHE A 131 3.11 -4.45 -5.09
C PHE A 131 4.17 -4.22 -6.17
N THR A 132 5.41 -3.92 -5.78
CA THR A 132 6.52 -3.68 -6.71
C THR A 132 6.82 -4.92 -7.55
N SER A 133 6.88 -6.10 -6.92
CA SER A 133 7.14 -7.36 -7.65
C SER A 133 6.01 -7.69 -8.62
N ALA A 134 4.75 -7.50 -8.24
CA ALA A 134 3.60 -7.71 -9.12
C ALA A 134 3.59 -6.71 -10.28
N PHE A 135 3.94 -5.44 -10.03
CA PHE A 135 4.06 -4.42 -11.08
C PHE A 135 5.09 -4.82 -12.14
N VAL A 136 6.28 -5.26 -11.72
CA VAL A 136 7.33 -5.73 -12.65
C VAL A 136 6.92 -7.03 -13.34
N PHE A 137 6.36 -7.98 -12.61
CA PHE A 137 5.96 -9.30 -13.12
C PHE A 137 4.87 -9.19 -14.19
N HIS A 138 3.90 -8.30 -14.00
CA HIS A 138 2.80 -8.10 -14.93
C HIS A 138 3.07 -7.05 -16.01
N TRP A 139 4.18 -6.32 -15.96
CA TRP A 139 4.54 -5.30 -16.95
C TRP A 139 4.36 -5.75 -18.41
N PRO A 140 4.86 -6.93 -18.85
CA PRO A 140 4.74 -7.36 -20.24
C PRO A 140 3.30 -7.65 -20.69
N GLN A 141 2.33 -7.71 -19.77
CA GLN A 141 0.91 -7.89 -20.09
C GLN A 141 0.23 -6.57 -20.49
N PHE A 142 0.83 -5.43 -20.14
CA PHE A 142 0.25 -4.09 -20.34
C PHE A 142 1.12 -3.20 -21.22
N PHE A 143 2.42 -3.47 -21.33
CA PHE A 143 3.36 -2.67 -22.10
C PHE A 143 4.14 -3.54 -23.08
N ASP A 144 4.16 -3.11 -24.35
CA ASP A 144 4.97 -3.74 -25.41
C ASP A 144 6.44 -3.31 -25.37
N ILE A 145 6.77 -2.29 -24.56
CA ILE A 145 8.14 -1.83 -24.36
C ILE A 145 8.75 -2.55 -23.15
N PRO A 146 10.05 -2.91 -23.20
CA PRO A 146 10.72 -3.45 -22.03
C PRO A 146 10.82 -2.38 -20.93
N LEU A 147 10.79 -2.85 -19.69
CA LEU A 147 11.04 -2.00 -18.53
C LEU A 147 12.48 -1.47 -18.59
N LYS A 148 12.64 -0.15 -18.73
CA LYS A 148 13.96 0.49 -18.92
C LYS A 148 14.79 0.49 -17.63
N TYR A 149 14.14 0.53 -16.46
CA TYR A 149 14.78 0.38 -15.15
C TYR A 149 13.74 -0.08 -14.09
N PRO A 150 14.16 -0.76 -13.01
CA PRO A 150 13.23 -1.24 -12.00
C PRO A 150 12.53 -0.07 -11.27
N PRO A 151 11.20 -0.07 -11.17
CA PRO A 151 10.47 0.91 -10.38
C PRO A 151 10.69 0.65 -8.89
N SER A 152 10.40 1.65 -8.08
CA SER A 152 10.36 1.51 -6.64
C SER A 152 9.17 2.27 -6.09
N PHE A 153 8.55 1.72 -5.05
CA PHE A 153 7.41 2.34 -4.37
C PHE A 153 7.81 2.61 -2.93
N ASP A 154 7.53 3.82 -2.45
CA ASP A 154 7.58 4.10 -1.03
C ASP A 154 6.34 3.51 -0.34
N GLY A 155 6.37 3.45 0.99
CA GLY A 155 5.26 2.96 1.78
C GLY A 155 5.14 3.75 3.07
N ARG A 156 3.91 3.97 3.52
CA ARG A 156 3.64 4.50 4.87
C ARG A 156 2.42 3.84 5.49
N VAL A 157 2.43 3.75 6.82
CA VAL A 157 1.33 3.20 7.61
C VAL A 157 0.66 4.33 8.38
N VAL A 158 -0.67 4.43 8.27
CA VAL A 158 -1.48 5.41 8.99
C VAL A 158 -2.61 4.70 9.72
N LEU A 159 -2.89 5.12 10.95
CA LEU A 159 -3.94 4.54 11.79
C LEU A 159 -5.15 5.48 11.83
N TYR A 160 -6.34 4.92 11.62
CA TYR A 160 -7.61 5.65 11.76
C TYR A 160 -8.47 5.01 12.86
N PRO A 161 -8.82 5.75 13.92
CA PRO A 161 -9.49 5.17 15.08
C PRO A 161 -10.99 4.93 14.86
N SER A 162 -11.60 5.60 13.89
CA SER A 162 -13.01 5.46 13.55
C SER A 162 -13.23 5.19 12.07
N THR A 163 -14.36 4.59 11.73
CA THR A 163 -14.82 4.41 10.35
C THR A 163 -14.99 5.75 9.64
N GLN A 164 -15.43 6.80 10.36
CA GLN A 164 -15.54 8.15 9.78
C GLN A 164 -14.18 8.68 9.33
N ASN A 165 -13.13 8.58 10.17
CA ASN A 165 -11.80 9.07 9.76
C ASN A 165 -11.23 8.29 8.58
N LEU A 166 -11.50 6.99 8.49
CA LEU A 166 -11.13 6.19 7.33
C LEU A 166 -11.88 6.64 6.07
N ARG A 167 -13.19 6.91 6.18
CA ARG A 167 -13.99 7.42 5.07
C ARG A 167 -13.49 8.80 4.62
N ASP A 168 -13.23 9.71 5.55
CA ASP A 168 -12.67 11.04 5.24
C ASP A 168 -11.33 10.94 4.52
N TYR A 169 -10.47 10.01 4.94
CA TYR A 169 -9.20 9.73 4.25
C TYR A 169 -9.42 9.28 2.81
N LEU A 170 -10.31 8.32 2.56
CA LEU A 170 -10.60 7.81 1.22
C LEU A 170 -11.24 8.89 0.34
N SER A 171 -12.17 9.67 0.91
CA SER A 171 -12.76 10.84 0.25
C SER A 171 -11.71 11.88 -0.11
N TRP A 172 -10.75 12.15 0.77
CA TRP A 172 -9.64 13.04 0.50
C TRP A 172 -8.78 12.54 -0.66
N ARG A 173 -8.52 11.24 -0.77
CA ARG A 173 -7.77 10.66 -1.90
C ARG A 173 -8.56 10.69 -3.20
N GLN A 174 -9.88 10.55 -3.17
CA GLN A 174 -10.70 10.68 -4.38
C GLN A 174 -10.88 12.13 -4.82
N ALA A 175 -11.04 13.07 -3.90
CA ALA A 175 -11.07 14.50 -4.22
C ALA A 175 -9.74 14.95 -4.85
N ASP A 176 -8.61 14.47 -4.34
CA ASP A 176 -7.27 14.71 -4.89
C ASP A 176 -7.13 14.19 -6.33
N CYS A 177 -7.61 12.96 -6.59
CA CYS A 177 -7.69 12.41 -7.94
C CYS A 177 -8.48 13.32 -8.89
N HIS A 178 -9.65 13.79 -8.45
CA HIS A 178 -10.49 14.66 -9.27
C HIS A 178 -9.79 15.99 -9.61
N ILE A 179 -9.18 16.64 -8.61
CA ILE A 179 -8.47 17.91 -8.77
C ILE A 179 -7.28 17.75 -9.71
N ASN A 180 -6.44 16.74 -9.47
CA ASN A 180 -5.25 16.48 -10.27
C ASN A 180 -5.60 16.08 -11.70
N ASN A 181 -6.61 15.24 -11.90
CA ASN A 181 -7.02 14.83 -13.24
C ASN A 181 -7.60 15.99 -14.06
N LEU A 182 -8.43 16.85 -13.46
CA LEU A 182 -8.96 18.04 -14.15
C LEU A 182 -7.84 18.99 -14.54
N TYR A 183 -6.90 19.25 -13.63
CA TYR A 183 -5.72 20.07 -13.92
C TYR A 183 -4.88 19.48 -15.04
N ASN A 184 -4.52 18.20 -14.94
CA ASN A 184 -3.68 17.52 -15.94
C ASN A 184 -4.37 17.44 -17.31
N THR A 185 -5.68 17.21 -17.34
CA THR A 185 -6.45 17.18 -18.59
C THR A 185 -6.43 18.53 -19.28
N ALA A 186 -6.68 19.62 -18.54
CA ALA A 186 -6.58 20.97 -19.08
C ALA A 186 -5.14 21.29 -19.54
N PHE A 187 -4.15 20.99 -18.69
CA PHE A 187 -2.74 21.25 -18.96
C PHE A 187 -2.26 20.57 -20.23
N TRP A 188 -2.45 19.26 -20.34
CA TRP A 188 -1.98 18.50 -21.51
C TRP A 188 -2.81 18.78 -22.75
N THR A 189 -4.08 19.19 -22.61
CA THR A 189 -4.86 19.66 -23.77
C THR A 189 -4.28 20.97 -24.32
N LEU A 190 -3.95 21.93 -23.46
CA LEU A 190 -3.29 23.18 -23.86
C LEU A 190 -1.95 22.92 -24.55
N VAL A 191 -1.15 21.97 -24.04
CA VAL A 191 0.14 21.61 -24.63
C VAL A 191 -0.03 20.89 -25.97
N LEU A 192 -0.81 19.81 -26.01
CA LEU A 192 -0.88 18.90 -27.16
C LEU A 192 -1.80 19.39 -28.28
N LYS A 193 -2.91 20.06 -27.93
CA LYS A 193 -3.89 20.57 -28.91
C LYS A 193 -3.80 22.08 -29.07
N GLY A 194 -3.47 22.81 -28.00
CA GLY A 194 -3.29 24.26 -28.02
C GLY A 194 -1.92 24.72 -28.51
N ASN A 195 -0.95 23.81 -28.68
CA ASN A 195 0.45 24.09 -29.04
C ASN A 195 1.17 25.04 -28.06
N LEU A 196 0.75 25.07 -26.80
CA LEU A 196 1.46 25.81 -25.75
C LEU A 196 2.68 25.02 -25.27
N THR A 197 3.73 25.73 -24.88
CA THR A 197 4.80 25.13 -24.09
C THR A 197 4.31 24.79 -22.68
N ASN A 198 5.01 23.89 -21.98
CA ASN A 198 4.67 23.54 -20.60
C ASN A 198 4.58 24.77 -19.68
N ALA A 199 5.50 25.73 -19.82
CA ALA A 199 5.53 26.95 -19.01
C ALA A 199 4.34 27.88 -19.33
N GLU A 200 3.93 27.97 -20.59
CA GLU A 200 2.77 28.76 -20.98
C GLU A 200 1.47 28.13 -20.49
N ALA A 201 1.33 26.81 -20.60
CA ALA A 201 0.17 26.08 -20.09
C ALA A 201 0.05 26.22 -18.56
N GLU A 202 1.17 26.10 -17.83
CA GLU A 202 1.19 26.32 -16.37
C GLU A 202 0.78 27.75 -16.01
N LYS A 203 1.35 28.75 -16.69
CA LYS A 203 1.00 30.16 -16.48
C LYS A 203 -0.47 30.43 -16.78
N ARG A 204 -1.03 29.80 -17.83
CA ARG A 204 -2.44 29.93 -18.21
C ARG A 204 -3.38 29.34 -17.18
N LEU A 205 -2.99 28.26 -16.52
CA LEU A 205 -3.79 27.60 -15.49
C LEU A 205 -3.55 28.16 -14.08
N CYS A 206 -2.48 28.94 -13.88
CA CYS A 206 -2.18 29.57 -12.60
C CYS A 206 -3.34 30.49 -12.16
N GLY A 207 -3.80 30.33 -10.91
CA GLY A 207 -4.89 31.11 -10.33
C GLY A 207 -6.30 30.74 -10.81
N THR A 208 -6.44 29.77 -11.72
CA THR A 208 -7.76 29.33 -12.20
C THR A 208 -8.44 28.37 -11.22
N PHE A 209 -9.77 28.42 -11.17
CA PHE A 209 -10.61 27.49 -10.41
C PHE A 209 -11.03 26.27 -11.24
N ALA A 210 -11.85 25.39 -10.69
CA ALA A 210 -12.32 24.19 -11.39
C ALA A 210 -13.24 24.54 -12.57
N ASN A 211 -14.12 25.53 -12.42
CA ASN A 211 -15.03 25.95 -13.48
C ASN A 211 -14.27 26.52 -14.68
N ASP A 212 -13.27 27.37 -14.45
CA ASP A 212 -12.43 27.94 -15.50
C ASP A 212 -11.73 26.83 -16.33
N LYS A 213 -11.22 25.78 -15.68
CA LYS A 213 -10.59 24.65 -16.39
C LYS A 213 -11.59 23.87 -17.25
N ASN A 214 -12.81 23.68 -16.75
CA ASN A 214 -13.88 23.07 -17.53
C ASN A 214 -14.27 23.95 -18.72
N GLU A 215 -14.34 25.26 -18.52
CA GLU A 215 -14.64 26.22 -19.59
C GLU A 215 -13.55 26.25 -20.66
N ILE A 216 -12.26 26.26 -20.27
CA ILE A 216 -11.14 26.14 -21.21
C ILE A 216 -11.26 24.86 -22.04
N LEU A 217 -11.47 23.71 -21.39
CA LEU A 217 -11.62 22.42 -22.07
C LEU A 217 -12.80 22.42 -23.06
N PHE A 218 -13.95 22.97 -22.65
CA PHE A 218 -15.16 22.94 -23.44
C PHE A 218 -15.15 23.96 -24.58
N SER A 219 -14.90 25.23 -24.26
CA SER A 219 -15.02 26.35 -25.21
C SER A 219 -13.88 26.37 -26.23
N GLU A 220 -12.65 26.07 -25.83
CA GLU A 220 -11.48 26.13 -26.72
C GLU A 220 -11.26 24.81 -27.47
N PHE A 221 -11.60 23.66 -26.86
CA PHE A 221 -11.25 22.34 -27.40
C PHE A 221 -12.44 21.39 -27.62
N GLY A 222 -13.68 21.81 -27.28
CA GLY A 222 -14.87 20.96 -27.42
C GLY A 222 -14.88 19.74 -26.50
N ILE A 223 -14.06 19.73 -25.44
CA ILE A 223 -13.92 18.60 -24.53
C ILE A 223 -14.83 18.81 -23.32
N ASN A 224 -15.82 17.94 -23.17
CA ASN A 224 -16.61 17.87 -21.95
C ASN A 224 -15.93 16.92 -20.95
N TYR A 225 -15.33 17.47 -19.89
CA TYR A 225 -14.65 16.69 -18.85
C TYR A 225 -15.54 15.62 -18.22
N ASN A 226 -16.86 15.84 -18.13
CA ASN A 226 -17.78 14.84 -17.57
C ASN A 226 -17.92 13.57 -18.43
N ASN A 227 -17.47 13.62 -19.69
CA ASN A 227 -17.43 12.47 -20.58
C ASN A 227 -16.10 11.71 -20.51
N GLU A 228 -15.10 12.23 -19.79
CA GLU A 228 -13.85 11.49 -19.57
C GLU A 228 -14.12 10.18 -18.81
N PRO A 229 -13.35 9.11 -19.10
CA PRO A 229 -13.49 7.82 -18.43
C PRO A 229 -13.54 7.94 -16.91
N GLN A 230 -14.44 7.19 -16.27
CA GLN A 230 -14.59 7.22 -14.81
C GLN A 230 -13.29 6.80 -14.10
N LEU A 231 -12.54 5.87 -14.69
CA LEU A 231 -11.20 5.48 -14.22
C LEU A 231 -10.29 6.68 -13.98
N PHE A 232 -10.29 7.66 -14.88
CA PHE A 232 -9.42 8.84 -14.77
C PHE A 232 -9.97 9.86 -13.78
N ARG A 233 -11.30 10.01 -13.70
CA ARG A 233 -11.95 11.02 -12.85
C ARG A 233 -12.12 10.59 -11.40
N LYS A 234 -12.20 9.30 -11.14
CA LYS A 234 -12.58 8.73 -9.83
C LYS A 234 -11.55 7.75 -9.28
N GLY A 235 -10.51 7.40 -10.04
CA GLY A 235 -9.55 6.37 -9.68
C GLY A 235 -10.16 4.96 -9.71
N THR A 236 -9.45 4.00 -9.11
CA THR A 236 -9.86 2.60 -9.02
C THR A 236 -10.04 2.19 -7.57
N VAL A 237 -11.22 1.68 -7.25
CA VAL A 237 -11.54 1.06 -5.96
C VAL A 237 -11.56 -0.44 -6.15
N LEU A 238 -10.81 -1.17 -5.34
CA LEU A 238 -10.83 -2.63 -5.29
C LEU A 238 -11.57 -3.09 -4.05
N VAL A 239 -12.56 -3.94 -4.25
CA VAL A 239 -13.40 -4.50 -3.18
C VAL A 239 -13.46 -6.01 -3.29
N ARG A 240 -13.66 -6.70 -2.16
CA ARG A 240 -13.90 -8.14 -2.19
C ARG A 240 -15.32 -8.43 -2.63
N ASP A 241 -15.47 -9.25 -3.66
CA ASP A 241 -16.78 -9.72 -4.12
C ASP A 241 -17.31 -10.78 -3.15
N LYS A 242 -18.31 -10.41 -2.33
CA LYS A 242 -18.99 -11.35 -1.43
C LYS A 242 -20.00 -12.24 -2.17
N LYS A 243 -20.32 -11.95 -3.44
CA LYS A 243 -21.28 -12.73 -4.22
C LYS A 243 -20.56 -13.87 -4.93
N LYS A 244 -20.75 -15.11 -4.44
CA LYS A 244 -20.51 -16.32 -5.23
C LYS A 244 -21.49 -16.34 -6.42
N LYS A 245 -21.17 -15.66 -7.51
CA LYS A 245 -21.89 -15.81 -8.79
C LYS A 245 -20.96 -16.43 -9.83
N SER A 246 -21.56 -17.35 -10.59
CA SER A 246 -21.03 -18.20 -11.66
C SER A 246 -20.16 -17.45 -12.67
N GLU A 247 -19.37 -18.22 -13.42
CA GLU A 247 -18.30 -17.82 -14.37
C GLU A 247 -18.69 -16.89 -15.53
N GLU A 248 -19.88 -16.30 -15.54
CA GLU A 248 -20.20 -15.26 -16.53
C GLU A 248 -19.44 -13.97 -16.18
N GLU A 249 -18.57 -13.58 -17.10
CA GLU A 249 -17.60 -12.49 -17.01
C GLU A 249 -18.27 -11.15 -16.68
N LEU A 250 -18.20 -10.78 -15.39
CA LEU A 250 -18.41 -9.40 -14.97
C LEU A 250 -17.16 -8.60 -15.38
N GLU A 251 -17.35 -7.61 -16.25
CA GLU A 251 -16.34 -6.58 -16.55
C GLU A 251 -15.71 -6.05 -15.25
N GLY A 252 -14.37 -6.00 -15.18
CA GLY A 252 -13.64 -5.44 -14.04
C GLY A 252 -13.17 -6.42 -12.96
N ARG A 253 -13.39 -7.74 -13.10
CA ARG A 253 -12.79 -8.73 -12.18
C ARG A 253 -11.28 -8.86 -12.38
N LEU A 254 -10.49 -8.60 -11.34
CA LEU A 254 -9.03 -8.78 -11.37
C LEU A 254 -8.61 -10.20 -10.97
N THR A 255 -9.38 -10.81 -10.07
CA THR A 255 -9.30 -12.21 -9.63
C THR A 255 -10.70 -12.70 -9.25
N LYS A 256 -10.84 -13.99 -8.90
CA LYS A 256 -12.12 -14.61 -8.53
C LYS A 256 -12.89 -13.86 -7.43
N ASP A 257 -12.18 -13.20 -6.51
CA ASP A 257 -12.78 -12.57 -5.32
C ASP A 257 -12.59 -11.06 -5.26
N ILE A 258 -12.00 -10.41 -6.30
CA ILE A 258 -11.66 -8.98 -6.28
C ILE A 258 -12.24 -8.28 -7.51
N LEU A 259 -13.09 -7.30 -7.24
CA LEU A 259 -13.74 -6.45 -8.22
C LEU A 259 -13.08 -5.07 -8.26
N ALA A 260 -12.75 -4.59 -9.46
CA ALA A 260 -12.34 -3.20 -9.70
C ALA A 260 -13.54 -2.35 -10.10
N LEU A 261 -13.71 -1.23 -9.42
CA LEU A 261 -14.80 -0.27 -9.59
C LEU A 261 -14.22 1.13 -9.79
N ASN A 262 -14.88 1.97 -10.57
CA ASN A 262 -14.52 3.37 -10.77
C ASN A 262 -15.65 4.29 -10.28
N GLU A 263 -16.12 4.06 -9.06
CA GLU A 263 -17.30 4.71 -8.49
C GLU A 263 -16.95 5.86 -7.53
N ASP A 264 -17.95 6.67 -7.19
CA ASP A 264 -17.79 7.70 -6.16
C ASP A 264 -17.81 7.05 -4.77
N ILE A 265 -16.73 7.21 -4.00
CA ILE A 265 -16.60 6.71 -2.63
C ILE A 265 -16.71 7.84 -1.59
N ILE A 266 -16.92 9.08 -2.04
CA ILE A 266 -17.17 10.22 -1.16
C ILE A 266 -18.58 10.11 -0.57
N GLY A 267 -19.59 9.91 -1.42
CA GLY A 267 -21.00 9.80 -1.01
C GLY A 267 -21.35 8.47 -0.32
N ASP A 268 -22.47 8.47 0.41
CA ASP A 268 -22.95 7.30 1.17
C ASP A 268 -23.40 6.13 0.28
N ALA A 269 -23.74 6.38 -0.99
CA ALA A 269 -24.29 5.37 -1.89
C ALA A 269 -23.38 4.14 -2.02
N PHE A 270 -22.08 4.36 -2.23
CA PHE A 270 -21.10 3.28 -2.32
C PHE A 270 -21.05 2.45 -1.02
N TRP A 271 -20.95 3.13 0.13
CA TRP A 271 -20.83 2.46 1.42
C TRP A 271 -22.07 1.62 1.75
N ASN A 272 -23.26 2.15 1.49
CA ASN A 272 -24.53 1.46 1.70
C ASN A 272 -24.71 0.25 0.78
N ASN A 273 -24.25 0.34 -0.47
CA ASN A 273 -24.38 -0.72 -1.47
C ASN A 273 -23.43 -1.89 -1.21
N HIS A 274 -22.19 -1.61 -0.80
CA HIS A 274 -21.15 -2.63 -0.70
C HIS A 274 -20.94 -3.20 0.70
N LYS A 275 -21.32 -2.49 1.78
CA LYS A 275 -21.22 -2.97 3.18
C LYS A 275 -19.83 -3.54 3.51
N ILE A 276 -18.81 -2.74 3.21
CA ILE A 276 -17.39 -3.14 3.27
C ILE A 276 -16.79 -2.93 4.66
N LEU A 277 -17.20 -1.85 5.33
CA LEU A 277 -16.65 -1.39 6.61
C LEU A 277 -17.47 -1.82 7.82
N ASP A 278 -18.50 -2.65 7.59
CA ASP A 278 -19.34 -3.27 8.63
C ASP A 278 -18.61 -4.44 9.31
#